data_AF-A0A6J4XBU9-F1
#
_entry.id   AF-A0A6J4XBU9-F1
#
_cell.length_a   1.000
_cell.length_b   1.000
_cell.length_c   1.000
_cell.angle_alpha   90.00
_cell.angle_beta   90.00
_cell.angle_gamma   90.00
#
_symmetry.space_group_name_H-M   'P 1'
#
loop_
_entity.id
_entity.type
_entity.pdbx_description
1 polymer ?
#
loop_
_entity_poly.entity_id
_entity_poly.type
_entity_poly.pdbx_seq_one_letter_code
_entity_poly.pdbx_strand_id
1 'polypeptide(L)'
;MSTDFGLEEFNVKGRKERIRRYRGYVYEAGAINRSDKMRVKIIDDKVFAKERKKDFEISRISRFRHRTRYFTDSGIIGSKEFVTDNYQRFKHLFHSKHEKKPKPVKGLDGMYSLKRLSEMI
;
A
#
# COMPACT_ATOMS: atom_id res chain seq x y z
N MET A 1 20.36 4.55 1.71
CA MET A 1 19.88 3.29 1.09
C MET A 1 19.73 3.52 -0.40
N SER A 2 20.51 2.81 -1.24
CA SER A 2 20.42 2.91 -2.70
C SER A 2 19.17 2.20 -3.21
N THR A 3 18.49 2.74 -4.23
CA THR A 3 17.36 2.08 -4.92
C THR A 3 17.82 1.22 -6.09
N ASP A 4 19.10 0.87 -6.12
CA ASP A 4 19.67 0.14 -7.22
C ASP A 4 19.35 -1.36 -7.19
N PHE A 5 19.36 -1.96 -6.00
CA PHE A 5 19.12 -3.39 -5.82
C PHE A 5 20.09 -4.30 -6.60
N GLY A 6 21.25 -3.80 -7.04
CA GLY A 6 22.21 -4.54 -7.87
C GLY A 6 21.77 -4.68 -9.32
N LEU A 7 20.82 -3.88 -9.80
CA LEU A 7 20.23 -4.01 -11.13
C LEU A 7 20.87 -3.07 -12.17
N GLU A 8 21.66 -2.09 -11.75
CA GLU A 8 22.48 -1.28 -12.66
C GLU A 8 23.52 -2.12 -13.41
N GLU A 9 24.12 -3.13 -12.77
CA GLU A 9 25.05 -4.09 -13.38
C GLU A 9 24.42 -4.88 -14.53
N PHE A 10 23.10 -5.08 -14.48
CA PHE A 10 22.31 -5.72 -15.54
C PHE A 10 21.69 -4.72 -16.52
N ASN A 11 22.24 -3.50 -16.58
CA ASN A 11 21.82 -2.42 -17.48
C ASN A 11 20.36 -1.95 -17.28
N VAL A 12 19.78 -2.14 -16.10
CA VAL A 12 18.40 -1.70 -15.78
C VAL A 12 18.43 -0.29 -15.18
N LYS A 13 18.42 0.72 -16.04
CA LYS A 13 18.57 2.13 -15.60
C LYS A 13 17.31 2.71 -14.96
N GLY A 14 16.13 2.27 -15.38
CA GLY A 14 14.84 2.81 -14.95
C GLY A 14 14.49 2.48 -13.50
N ARG A 15 14.28 3.48 -12.64
CA ARG A 15 13.89 3.26 -11.22
C ARG A 15 12.61 2.43 -11.07
N LYS A 16 11.57 2.70 -11.87
CA LYS A 16 10.30 1.94 -11.83
C LYS A 16 10.56 0.47 -12.17
N GLU A 17 11.38 0.23 -13.18
CA GLU A 17 11.73 -1.11 -13.64
C GLU A 17 12.57 -1.87 -12.62
N ARG A 18 13.55 -1.21 -11.99
CA ARG A 18 14.34 -1.79 -10.90
C ARG A 18 13.46 -2.28 -9.75
N ILE A 19 12.50 -1.46 -9.32
CA ILE A 19 11.55 -1.83 -8.26
C ILE A 19 10.68 -3.02 -8.70
N ARG A 20 10.16 -3.02 -9.94
CA ARG A 20 9.34 -4.12 -10.48
C ARG A 20 10.12 -5.44 -10.48
N ARG A 21 11.34 -5.45 -11.03
CA ARG A 21 12.20 -6.64 -11.11
C ARG A 21 12.62 -7.15 -9.74
N TYR A 22 13.08 -6.24 -8.87
CA TYR A 22 13.45 -6.61 -7.50
C TYR A 22 12.27 -7.23 -6.75
N ARG A 23 11.07 -6.66 -6.92
CA ARG A 23 9.85 -7.23 -6.34
C ARG A 23 9.54 -8.61 -6.93
N GLY A 24 9.65 -8.80 -8.24
CA GLY A 24 9.52 -10.11 -8.87
C GLY A 24 10.44 -11.16 -8.24
N TYR A 25 11.73 -10.83 -8.11
CA TYR A 25 12.72 -11.70 -7.47
C TYR A 25 12.33 -12.08 -6.03
N VAL A 26 11.92 -11.11 -5.19
CA VAL A 26 11.50 -11.38 -3.80
C VAL A 26 10.31 -12.33 -3.75
N TYR A 27 9.31 -12.13 -4.61
CA TYR A 27 8.12 -12.98 -4.64
C TYR A 27 8.41 -14.38 -5.17
N GLU A 28 9.25 -14.51 -6.20
CA GLU A 28 9.68 -15.80 -6.72
C GLU A 28 10.52 -16.55 -5.69
N ALA A 29 11.54 -15.90 -5.11
CA ALA A 29 12.38 -16.50 -4.09
C ALA A 29 11.59 -16.94 -2.84
N GLY A 30 10.57 -16.18 -2.44
CA GLY A 30 9.72 -16.48 -1.29
C GLY A 30 8.64 -17.54 -1.53
N ALA A 31 8.30 -17.82 -2.79
CA ALA A 31 7.33 -18.84 -3.18
C ALA A 31 7.96 -20.22 -3.44
N ILE A 32 9.27 -20.29 -3.66
CA ILE A 32 10.00 -21.56 -3.86
C ILE A 32 10.02 -22.35 -2.55
N ASN A 33 9.53 -23.59 -2.60
CA ASN A 33 9.68 -24.55 -1.51
C ASN A 33 10.95 -25.38 -1.77
N ARG A 34 12.03 -25.14 -1.01
CA ARG A 34 13.25 -25.95 -1.12
C ARG A 34 13.16 -27.09 -0.11
N SER A 35 13.23 -28.32 -0.61
CA SER A 35 13.26 -29.55 0.22
C SER A 35 14.50 -29.63 1.11
N ASP A 36 15.56 -28.88 0.77
CA ASP A 36 16.77 -28.78 1.57
C ASP A 36 16.65 -27.72 2.67
N LYS A 37 16.69 -28.22 3.89
CA LYS A 37 16.41 -27.58 5.19
C LYS A 37 17.06 -26.20 5.36
N MET A 38 16.31 -25.12 5.12
CA MET A 38 16.48 -23.81 5.81
C MET A 38 15.49 -22.73 5.36
N ARG A 39 14.94 -22.82 4.14
CA ARG A 39 14.03 -21.79 3.59
C ARG A 39 12.64 -22.36 3.41
N VAL A 40 11.82 -22.21 4.45
CA VAL A 40 10.39 -22.50 4.39
C VAL A 40 9.74 -21.52 3.42
N LYS A 41 8.85 -22.03 2.55
CA LYS A 41 8.01 -21.18 1.70
C LYS A 41 7.23 -20.19 2.57
N ILE A 42 7.49 -18.90 2.38
CA ILE A 42 6.88 -17.81 3.17
C ILE A 42 5.66 -17.26 2.43
N ILE A 43 5.71 -17.25 1.10
CA ILE A 43 4.65 -16.67 0.26
C ILE A 43 3.73 -17.78 -0.25
N ASP A 44 2.45 -17.64 0.08
CA ASP A 44 1.38 -18.51 -0.39
C ASP A 44 1.21 -18.41 -1.93
N ASP A 45 0.89 -19.54 -2.58
CA ASP A 45 0.71 -19.60 -4.04
C ASP A 45 -0.37 -18.67 -4.56
N LYS A 46 -1.45 -18.47 -3.78
CA LYS A 46 -2.54 -17.56 -4.12
C LYS A 46 -2.06 -16.11 -4.17
N VAL A 47 -1.20 -15.73 -3.22
CA VAL A 47 -0.60 -14.40 -3.17
C VAL A 47 0.38 -14.23 -4.32
N PHE A 48 1.23 -15.22 -4.55
CA PHE A 48 2.18 -15.23 -5.66
C PHE A 48 1.49 -15.11 -7.02
N ALA A 49 0.47 -15.93 -7.29
CA ALA A 49 -0.29 -15.89 -8.53
C ALA A 49 -0.98 -14.53 -8.76
N LYS A 50 -1.50 -13.92 -7.69
CA LYS A 50 -2.11 -12.58 -7.77
C LYS A 50 -1.10 -11.49 -8.13
N GLU A 51 0.12 -11.54 -7.60
CA GLU A 51 1.15 -10.55 -7.91
C GLU A 51 1.80 -10.80 -9.27
N ARG A 52 1.94 -12.07 -9.70
CA ARG A 52 2.38 -12.42 -11.06
C ARG A 52 1.42 -11.91 -12.13
N LYS A 53 0.10 -11.98 -11.90
CA LYS A 53 -0.92 -11.39 -12.79
C LYS A 53 -0.80 -9.88 -12.96
N LYS A 54 -0.20 -9.19 -11.98
CA LYS A 54 0.06 -7.74 -12.03
C LYS A 54 1.46 -7.41 -12.50
N ASP A 55 2.22 -8.41 -12.95
CA ASP A 55 3.60 -8.24 -13.38
C ASP A 55 4.48 -7.58 -12.31
N PHE A 56 4.16 -7.89 -11.05
CA PHE A 56 4.77 -7.33 -9.84
C PHE A 56 4.72 -5.78 -9.75
N GLU A 57 3.94 -5.10 -10.58
CA GLU A 57 3.77 -3.66 -10.49
C GLU A 57 3.02 -3.26 -9.22
N ILE A 58 3.51 -2.21 -8.55
CA ILE A 58 2.83 -1.63 -7.41
C ILE A 58 1.99 -0.44 -7.87
N SER A 59 0.67 -0.63 -7.92
CA SER A 59 -0.28 0.45 -8.18
C SER A 59 -0.16 1.57 -7.12
N ARG A 60 -0.57 2.79 -7.47
CA ARG A 60 -0.63 3.93 -6.53
C ARG A 60 -1.46 3.57 -5.29
N ILE A 61 -2.59 2.94 -5.53
CA ILE A 61 -3.53 2.37 -4.54
C ILE A 61 -2.82 1.39 -3.59
N SER A 62 -2.07 0.43 -4.13
CA SER A 62 -1.28 -0.50 -3.31
C SER A 62 -0.22 0.26 -2.51
N ARG A 63 0.55 1.17 -3.12
CA ARG A 63 1.56 1.98 -2.39
C ARG A 63 0.93 2.78 -1.24
N PHE A 64 -0.27 3.30 -1.44
CA PHE A 64 -1.03 3.99 -0.39
C PHE A 64 -1.35 3.06 0.78
N ARG A 65 -1.81 1.84 0.51
CA ARG A 65 -2.13 0.83 1.55
C ARG A 65 -0.92 0.33 2.34
N HIS A 66 0.25 0.23 1.71
CA HIS A 66 1.46 -0.35 2.35
C HIS A 66 2.29 0.67 3.15
N ARG A 67 2.02 1.98 3.05
CA ARG A 67 2.76 3.00 3.81
C ARG A 67 2.08 3.28 5.15
N THR A 68 2.82 3.12 6.24
CA THR A 68 2.51 3.79 7.52
C THR A 68 2.65 5.30 7.29
N ARG A 69 1.56 6.06 7.42
CA ARG A 69 1.58 7.52 7.31
C ARG A 69 1.17 8.12 8.65
N TYR A 70 2.00 9.01 9.17
CA TYR A 70 1.59 9.97 10.18
C TYR A 70 0.77 11.04 9.47
N PHE A 71 -0.55 11.03 9.67
CA PHE A 71 -1.41 12.09 9.15
C PHE A 71 -1.28 13.29 10.09
N THR A 72 -0.35 14.19 9.79
CA THR A 72 -0.18 15.47 10.50
C THR A 72 -1.34 16.44 10.27
N ASP A 73 -2.36 16.05 9.51
CA ASP A 73 -3.45 16.92 9.08
C ASP A 73 -4.84 16.34 9.43
N SER A 74 -4.94 15.75 10.63
CA SER A 74 -6.18 15.27 11.27
C SER A 74 -7.09 14.36 10.42
N GLY A 75 -6.50 13.67 9.44
CA GLY A 75 -7.19 12.79 8.52
C GLY A 75 -7.40 11.40 9.12
N ILE A 76 -8.61 11.10 9.58
CA ILE A 76 -9.01 9.73 9.91
C ILE A 76 -9.28 9.00 8.59
N ILE A 77 -8.65 7.84 8.40
CA ILE A 77 -8.81 6.97 7.24
C ILE A 77 -8.98 5.54 7.72
N GLY A 78 -9.94 4.82 7.14
CA GLY A 78 -10.22 3.43 7.49
C GLY A 78 -11.50 2.94 6.82
N SER A 79 -12.14 1.93 7.42
CA SER A 79 -13.49 1.57 7.03
C SER A 79 -14.47 2.73 7.30
N LYS A 80 -15.67 2.65 6.72
CA LYS A 80 -16.70 3.67 6.92
C LYS A 80 -17.07 3.80 8.40
N GLU A 81 -17.20 2.67 9.09
CA GLU A 81 -17.53 2.55 10.50
C GLU A 81 -16.41 3.16 11.33
N PHE A 82 -15.16 2.75 11.08
CA PHE A 82 -13.98 3.28 11.79
C PHE A 82 -13.88 4.80 11.67
N VAL A 83 -14.09 5.37 10.48
CA VAL A 83 -14.04 6.83 10.29
C VAL A 83 -15.19 7.53 11.00
N THR A 84 -16.39 6.94 10.99
CA THR A 84 -17.57 7.50 11.67
C THR A 84 -17.39 7.51 13.18
N ASP A 85 -16.99 6.38 13.77
CA ASP A 85 -16.84 6.21 15.21
C ASP A 85 -15.76 7.14 15.77
N ASN A 86 -14.61 7.21 15.10
CA ASN A 86 -13.54 8.11 15.50
C ASN A 86 -13.93 9.58 15.31
N TYR A 87 -14.66 9.93 14.24
CA TYR A 87 -15.16 11.29 14.09
C TYR A 87 -16.06 11.69 15.27
N GLN A 88 -16.99 10.82 15.71
CA GLN A 88 -17.86 11.13 16.85
C GLN A 88 -17.08 11.35 18.15
N ARG A 89 -15.99 10.60 18.38
CA ARG A 89 -15.13 10.75 19.57
C ARG A 89 -14.44 12.11 19.64
N PHE A 90 -13.97 12.63 18.50
CA PHE A 90 -13.15 13.85 18.45
C PHE A 90 -13.87 15.04 17.81
N LYS A 91 -15.16 14.93 17.48
CA LYS A 91 -15.92 15.97 16.77
C LYS A 91 -15.84 17.34 17.44
N HIS A 92 -15.78 17.34 18.77
CA HIS A 92 -15.68 18.54 19.61
C HIS A 92 -14.36 19.30 19.43
N LEU A 93 -13.29 18.63 18.99
CA LEU A 93 -12.00 19.26 18.68
C LEU A 93 -12.01 19.99 17.33
N PHE A 94 -13.02 19.74 16.49
CA PHE A 94 -13.16 20.39 15.20
C PHE A 94 -14.15 21.55 15.30
N HIS A 95 -13.72 22.76 14.94
CA HIS A 95 -14.59 23.95 14.81
C HIS A 95 -15.50 23.91 13.55
N SER A 96 -16.00 22.73 13.17
CA SER A 96 -16.81 22.54 11.96
C SER A 96 -18.24 23.01 12.19
N LYS A 97 -18.76 23.91 11.33
CA LYS A 97 -20.18 24.32 11.35
C LYS A 97 -21.16 23.20 10.98
N HIS A 98 -20.69 22.21 10.21
CA HIS A 98 -21.51 21.10 9.72
C HIS A 98 -20.90 19.76 10.10
N GLU A 99 -21.77 18.78 10.30
CA GLU A 99 -21.36 17.41 10.56
C GLU A 99 -20.60 16.83 9.36
N LYS A 100 -19.39 16.32 9.61
CA LYS A 100 -18.57 15.70 8.57
C LYS A 100 -19.01 14.25 8.36
N LYS A 101 -19.25 13.88 7.11
CA LYS A 101 -19.55 12.51 6.69
C LYS A 101 -18.31 11.86 6.06
N PRO A 102 -18.02 10.57 6.35
CA PRO A 102 -16.94 9.85 5.68
C PRO A 102 -17.13 9.86 4.17
N LYS A 103 -16.06 10.17 3.43
CA LYS A 103 -16.05 10.17 1.97
C LYS A 103 -15.23 8.99 1.46
N PRO A 104 -15.74 8.22 0.47
CA PRO A 104 -14.98 7.12 -0.12
C PRO A 104 -13.71 7.66 -0.79
N VAL A 105 -12.62 6.93 -0.65
CA VAL A 105 -11.35 7.27 -1.30
C VAL A 105 -11.36 6.68 -2.71
N LYS A 106 -11.27 7.56 -3.72
CA LYS A 106 -11.34 7.13 -5.14
C LYS A 106 -10.22 6.12 -5.44
N GLY A 107 -10.61 4.97 -5.97
CA GLY A 107 -9.69 3.89 -6.33
C GLY A 107 -9.32 2.94 -5.17
N LEU A 108 -9.85 3.15 -3.96
CA LEU A 108 -9.63 2.25 -2.83
C LEU A 108 -10.97 1.77 -2.27
N ASP A 109 -11.43 0.62 -2.77
CA ASP A 109 -12.69 0.03 -2.30
C ASP A 109 -12.64 -0.28 -0.80
N GLY A 110 -13.72 0.08 -0.11
CA GLY A 110 -13.87 -0.09 1.35
C GLY A 110 -13.08 0.93 2.20
N MET A 111 -12.35 1.86 1.59
CA MET A 111 -11.64 2.92 2.32
C MET A 111 -12.38 4.26 2.27
N TYR A 112 -12.51 4.86 3.44
CA TYR A 112 -13.15 6.14 3.66
C TYR A 112 -12.19 7.08 4.39
N SER A 113 -12.43 8.37 4.23
CA SER A 113 -11.66 9.42 4.88
C SER A 113 -12.57 10.58 5.28
N LEU A 114 -12.23 11.27 6.38
CA LEU A 114 -13.00 12.42 6.84
C LEU A 114 -12.71 13.70 6.02
N LYS A 115 -11.54 13.75 5.38
CA LYS A 115 -11.11 14.83 4.47
C LYS A 115 -11.09 14.30 3.05
N ARG A 116 -11.42 15.13 2.05
CA ARG A 116 -11.25 14.72 0.66
C ARG A 116 -9.74 14.61 0.39
N LEU A 117 -9.25 13.38 0.24
CA LEU A 117 -7.89 13.14 -0.17
C LEU A 117 -7.80 13.38 -1.68
N SER A 118 -7.36 14.58 -2.05
CA SER A 118 -6.81 14.84 -3.37
C SER A 118 -5.32 14.54 -3.31
N GLU A 119 -4.82 13.64 -4.15
CA GLU A 119 -3.39 13.62 -4.41
C GLU A 119 -3.08 14.96 -5.10
N MET A 120 -2.33 15.86 -4.45
CA MET A 120 -1.58 16.85 -5.23
C MET A 120 -0.63 16.05 -6.11
N ILE A 121 -0.85 16.13 -7.41
CA ILE A 121 0.02 15.60 -8.46
C ILE A 121 1.26 16.48 -8.52
#